data_AF-X1BF40-F1
#
_entry.id   AF-X1BF40-F1
#
_cell.length_a   1.000
_cell.length_b   1.000
_cell.length_c   1.000
_cell.angle_alpha   90.00
_cell.angle_beta   90.00
_cell.angle_gamma   90.00
#
_symmetry.space_group_name_H-M   'P 1'
#
loop_
_entity.id
_entity.type
_entity.pdbx_description
1 polymer ?
#
loop_
_entity_poly.entity_id
_entity_poly.type
_entity_poly.pdbx_seq_one_letter_code
_entity_poly.pdbx_strand_id
1 'polypeptide(L)'
;MITETETLKPQLSEPFPDIPEIWVCPKTELRIPKDPVKNILWREKLLRKAEDDPIFQRDLIAASAESLTFWVNTFVWTYHQFDVNPETGERIEAIQPHNPFVTWVIQDELLDKFRYCLKNGKDVLIDKSRDMGASWLCIVFLHWLWLFRPDSQLLEMSRTQDYVDQTGNMKALFQKHDYINGWLPKWMLPPDVLFGQKYRTKMHMKNV
;
A
#
# COMPACT_ATOMS: atom_id res chain seq x y z
N MET A 1 -46.16 9.89 -1.14
CA MET A 1 -45.57 11.23 -1.27
C MET A 1 -44.15 11.13 -0.77
N ILE A 2 -43.17 11.33 -1.67
CA ILE A 2 -41.76 11.44 -1.32
C ILE A 2 -41.64 12.74 -0.51
N THR A 3 -41.17 12.67 0.74
CA THR A 3 -41.02 13.86 1.59
C THR A 3 -39.90 14.75 1.04
N GLU A 4 -39.98 16.07 1.23
CA GLU A 4 -38.94 17.04 0.77
C GLU A 4 -37.52 16.70 1.27
N THR A 5 -37.39 15.88 2.31
CA THR A 5 -36.13 15.37 2.83
C THR A 5 -35.52 14.23 2.00
N GLU A 6 -36.32 13.46 1.27
CA GLU A 6 -35.83 12.35 0.44
C GLU A 6 -35.16 12.87 -0.84
N THR A 7 -35.57 14.02 -1.36
CA THR A 7 -34.93 14.65 -2.53
C THR A 7 -33.57 15.27 -2.20
N LEU A 8 -33.28 15.50 -0.90
CA LEU A 8 -31.99 15.97 -0.41
C LEU A 8 -30.99 14.83 -0.14
N LYS A 9 -31.45 13.57 -0.14
CA LYS A 9 -30.54 12.45 0.06
C LYS A 9 -29.64 12.30 -1.17
N PRO A 10 -28.32 12.16 -1.00
CA PRO A 10 -27.44 11.88 -2.12
C PRO A 10 -27.83 10.54 -2.74
N GLN A 11 -28.13 10.54 -4.03
CA GLN A 11 -28.28 9.30 -4.81
C GLN A 11 -26.89 8.77 -5.13
N LEU A 12 -26.56 7.59 -4.61
CA LEU A 12 -25.33 6.89 -4.98
C LEU A 12 -25.50 6.31 -6.39
N SER A 13 -24.45 6.35 -7.19
CA SER A 13 -24.43 5.68 -8.49
C SER A 13 -24.53 4.17 -8.30
N GLU A 14 -25.50 3.51 -8.94
CA GLU A 14 -25.61 2.05 -8.95
C GLU A 14 -24.91 1.45 -10.19
N PRO A 15 -24.12 0.38 -10.02
CA PRO A 15 -23.86 -0.35 -8.77
C PRO A 15 -22.88 0.40 -7.85
N PHE A 16 -23.18 0.44 -6.54
CA PHE A 16 -22.26 0.93 -5.52
C PHE A 16 -21.78 -0.21 -4.63
N PRO A 17 -20.46 -0.34 -4.40
CA PRO A 17 -19.38 0.44 -5.03
C PRO A 17 -19.07 -0.08 -6.45
N ASP A 18 -18.87 0.84 -7.40
CA ASP A 18 -18.40 0.54 -8.76
C ASP A 18 -16.87 0.37 -8.74
N ILE A 19 -16.43 -0.78 -8.21
CA ILE A 19 -15.00 -1.11 -8.13
C ILE A 19 -14.61 -1.77 -9.45
N PRO A 20 -13.68 -1.20 -10.24
CA PRO A 20 -13.23 -1.83 -11.47
C PRO A 20 -12.62 -3.19 -11.13
N GLU A 21 -13.12 -4.26 -11.76
CA GLU A 21 -12.66 -5.63 -11.49
C GLU A 21 -11.15 -5.79 -11.78
N ILE A 22 -10.67 -5.05 -12.79
CA ILE A 22 -9.29 -5.05 -13.25
C ILE A 22 -8.80 -3.61 -13.35
N TRP A 23 -7.70 -3.31 -12.68
CA TRP A 23 -6.93 -2.10 -12.94
C TRP A 23 -5.92 -2.36 -14.06
N VAL A 24 -5.82 -1.43 -15.00
CA VAL A 24 -4.86 -1.50 -16.11
C VAL A 24 -3.85 -0.38 -15.94
N CYS A 25 -2.57 -0.72 -15.90
CA CYS A 25 -1.53 0.30 -15.80
C CYS A 25 -1.53 1.17 -17.05
N PRO A 26 -1.64 2.50 -16.94
CA PRO A 26 -1.66 3.39 -18.10
C PRO A 26 -0.32 3.47 -18.84
N LYS A 27 0.77 2.96 -18.24
CA LYS A 27 2.12 2.99 -18.82
C LYS A 27 2.59 1.64 -19.35
N THR A 28 2.33 0.57 -18.61
CA THR A 28 2.85 -0.78 -18.93
C THR A 28 1.77 -1.73 -19.46
N GLU A 29 0.50 -1.30 -19.48
CA GLU A 29 -0.68 -2.12 -19.83
C GLU A 29 -0.89 -3.35 -18.95
N LEU A 30 -0.12 -3.49 -17.87
CA LEU A 30 -0.25 -4.59 -16.92
C LEU A 30 -1.61 -4.54 -16.24
N ARG A 31 -2.25 -5.72 -16.18
CA ARG A 31 -3.60 -5.91 -15.65
C ARG A 31 -3.54 -6.53 -14.27
N ILE A 32 -4.19 -5.91 -13.30
CA ILE A 32 -4.21 -6.36 -11.92
C ILE A 32 -5.66 -6.54 -11.46
N PRO A 33 -6.05 -7.73 -10.98
CA PRO A 33 -7.34 -7.91 -10.35
C PRO A 33 -7.46 -7.07 -9.08
N LYS A 34 -8.57 -6.36 -8.90
CA LYS A 34 -8.86 -5.52 -7.73
C LYS A 34 -9.84 -6.16 -6.75
N ASP A 35 -10.39 -7.32 -7.09
CA ASP A 35 -11.03 -8.20 -6.12
C ASP A 35 -9.95 -8.87 -5.25
N PRO A 36 -10.04 -8.82 -3.90
CA PRO A 36 -9.00 -9.36 -3.03
C PRO A 36 -8.69 -10.84 -3.25
N VAL A 37 -9.71 -11.69 -3.46
CA VAL A 37 -9.51 -13.14 -3.64
C VAL A 37 -8.84 -13.42 -4.98
N LYS A 38 -9.33 -12.80 -6.06
CA LYS A 38 -8.71 -12.91 -7.39
C LYS A 38 -7.28 -12.35 -7.39
N ASN A 39 -7.03 -11.26 -6.65
CA ASN A 39 -5.71 -10.66 -6.53
C ASN A 39 -4.71 -11.62 -5.87
N ILE A 40 -5.08 -12.27 -4.76
CA ILE A 40 -4.22 -13.25 -4.09
C ILE A 40 -3.86 -14.41 -5.02
N LEU A 41 -4.86 -15.00 -5.69
CA LEU A 41 -4.63 -16.12 -6.61
C LEU A 41 -3.77 -15.70 -7.82
N TRP A 42 -3.93 -14.46 -8.29
CA TRP A 42 -3.11 -13.91 -9.35
C TRP A 42 -1.66 -13.64 -8.91
N ARG A 43 -1.48 -13.04 -7.73
CA ARG A 43 -0.16 -12.80 -7.12
C ARG A 43 0.60 -14.12 -6.93
N GLU A 44 -0.06 -15.16 -6.44
CA GLU A 44 0.55 -16.48 -6.26
C GLU A 44 1.10 -17.01 -7.59
N LYS A 45 0.28 -17.02 -8.65
CA LYS A 45 0.69 -17.47 -9.99
C LYS A 45 1.86 -16.64 -10.53
N LEU A 46 1.81 -15.32 -10.33
CA LEU A 46 2.86 -14.40 -10.74
C LEU A 46 4.19 -14.72 -10.04
N LEU A 47 4.16 -14.88 -8.71
CA LEU A 47 5.35 -15.16 -7.89
C LEU A 47 5.94 -16.54 -8.17
N ARG A 48 5.10 -17.57 -8.36
CA ARG A 48 5.56 -18.91 -8.77
C ARG A 48 6.27 -18.88 -10.11
N LYS A 49 5.75 -18.11 -11.08
CA LYS A 49 6.42 -17.92 -12.37
C LYS A 49 7.76 -17.18 -12.23
N ALA A 50 7.84 -16.22 -11.31
CA ALA A 50 9.04 -15.43 -11.08
C ALA A 50 10.12 -16.17 -10.26
N GLU A 51 9.78 -17.22 -9.52
CA GLU A 51 10.70 -17.91 -8.60
C GLU A 51 12.00 -18.35 -9.27
N ASP A 52 11.88 -18.97 -10.45
CA ASP A 52 13.01 -19.54 -11.21
C ASP A 52 13.35 -18.76 -12.50
N ASP A 53 12.81 -17.56 -12.67
CA ASP A 53 13.00 -16.75 -13.89
C ASP A 53 13.63 -15.39 -13.55
N PRO A 54 14.99 -15.28 -13.56
CA PRO A 54 15.69 -14.04 -13.26
C PRO A 54 15.39 -12.91 -14.25
N ILE A 55 15.01 -13.22 -15.50
CA ILE A 55 14.63 -12.20 -16.48
C ILE A 55 13.28 -11.63 -16.07
N PHE A 56 12.32 -12.50 -15.77
CA PHE A 56 11.01 -12.06 -15.33
C PHE A 56 11.05 -11.30 -13.99
N GLN A 57 11.91 -11.70 -13.05
CA GLN A 57 12.17 -10.92 -11.82
C GLN A 57 12.63 -9.49 -12.13
N ARG A 58 13.59 -9.32 -13.07
CA ARG A 58 14.08 -8.00 -13.49
C ARG A 58 12.97 -7.18 -14.16
N ASP A 59 12.15 -7.80 -14.99
CA ASP A 59 11.01 -7.14 -15.63
C ASP A 59 9.99 -6.67 -14.61
N LEU A 60 9.71 -7.48 -13.57
CA LEU A 60 8.82 -7.11 -12.47
C LEU A 60 9.38 -5.96 -11.63
N ILE A 61 10.69 -5.96 -11.35
CA ILE A 61 11.37 -4.84 -10.68
C ILE A 61 11.25 -3.57 -11.52
N ALA A 62 11.54 -3.63 -12.83
CA ALA A 62 11.45 -2.48 -13.72
C ALA A 62 10.02 -1.93 -13.81
N ALA A 63 9.02 -2.82 -13.96
CA ALA A 63 7.61 -2.43 -13.95
C ALA A 63 7.19 -1.80 -12.62
N SER A 64 7.69 -2.31 -11.50
CA SER A 64 7.44 -1.77 -10.16
C SER A 64 8.07 -0.40 -9.97
N ALA A 65 9.29 -0.19 -10.46
CA ALA A 65 9.99 1.09 -10.42
C ALA A 65 9.30 2.16 -11.28
N GLU A 66 8.61 1.78 -12.36
CA GLU A 66 7.89 2.72 -13.23
C GLU A 66 6.47 3.04 -12.71
N SER A 67 5.84 2.06 -12.05
CA SER A 67 4.44 2.08 -11.66
C SER A 67 4.25 1.75 -10.18
N LEU A 68 4.15 2.81 -9.37
CA LEU A 68 3.81 2.75 -7.94
C LEU A 68 2.56 1.89 -7.70
N THR A 69 1.45 2.20 -8.38
CA THR A 69 0.18 1.48 -8.20
C THR A 69 0.31 -0.01 -8.54
N PHE A 70 1.08 -0.36 -9.58
CA PHE A 70 1.36 -1.75 -9.89
C PHE A 70 2.12 -2.44 -8.77
N TRP A 71 3.20 -1.83 -8.28
CA TRP A 71 3.98 -2.38 -7.17
C TRP A 71 3.14 -2.58 -5.90
N VAL A 72 2.32 -1.58 -5.52
CA VAL A 72 1.44 -1.67 -4.35
C VAL A 72 0.47 -2.85 -4.47
N ASN A 73 -0.28 -2.91 -5.57
CA ASN A 73 -1.32 -3.93 -5.75
C ASN A 73 -0.74 -5.34 -6.03
N THR A 74 0.56 -5.47 -6.31
CA THR A 74 1.20 -6.74 -6.63
C THR A 74 2.07 -7.32 -5.52
N PHE A 75 2.81 -6.49 -4.79
CA PHE A 75 3.82 -6.98 -3.83
C PHE A 75 3.56 -6.53 -2.39
N VAL A 76 2.85 -5.42 -2.19
CA VAL A 76 2.70 -4.85 -0.85
C VAL A 76 1.60 -5.57 -0.06
N TRP A 77 1.86 -5.77 1.23
CA TRP A 77 0.92 -6.27 2.21
C TRP A 77 0.66 -5.19 3.27
N THR A 78 -0.54 -5.24 3.87
CA THR A 78 -0.96 -4.40 4.99
C THR A 78 -1.31 -5.25 6.19
N TYR A 79 -1.41 -4.60 7.34
CA TYR A 79 -1.91 -5.19 8.58
C TYR A 79 -3.22 -4.51 8.98
N HIS A 80 -4.31 -5.25 8.85
CA HIS A 80 -5.67 -4.88 9.23
C HIS A 80 -5.90 -5.30 10.68
N GLN A 81 -6.15 -4.34 11.57
CA GLN A 81 -6.20 -4.62 13.01
C GLN A 81 -7.59 -4.97 13.51
N PHE A 82 -8.63 -4.39 12.90
CA PHE A 82 -9.98 -4.41 13.45
C PHE A 82 -11.02 -4.65 12.38
N ASP A 83 -11.85 -5.65 12.57
CA ASP A 83 -13.10 -5.82 11.84
C ASP A 83 -14.24 -5.11 12.59
N VAL A 84 -15.40 -5.04 11.93
CA VAL A 84 -16.65 -4.58 12.54
C VAL A 84 -17.58 -5.77 12.66
N ASN A 85 -18.07 -6.04 13.87
CA ASN A 85 -19.06 -7.07 14.08
C ASN A 85 -20.35 -6.71 13.32
N PRO A 86 -20.85 -7.56 12.40
CA PRO A 86 -22.01 -7.24 11.58
C PRO A 86 -23.32 -7.16 12.36
N GLU A 87 -23.40 -7.83 13.51
CA GLU A 87 -24.59 -7.85 14.36
C GLU A 87 -24.62 -6.67 15.34
N THR A 88 -23.48 -6.34 15.95
CA THR A 88 -23.40 -5.30 17.01
C THR A 88 -22.88 -3.95 16.52
N GLY A 89 -22.18 -3.90 15.38
CA GLY A 89 -21.50 -2.71 14.88
C GLY A 89 -20.23 -2.33 15.66
N GLU A 90 -19.83 -3.12 16.64
CA GLU A 90 -18.64 -2.85 17.45
C GLU A 90 -17.35 -3.29 16.76
N ARG A 91 -16.24 -2.65 17.13
CA ARG A 91 -14.92 -3.07 16.66
C ARG A 91 -14.52 -4.37 17.34
N ILE A 92 -14.09 -5.33 16.54
CA ILE A 92 -13.52 -6.61 16.98
C ILE A 92 -12.13 -6.78 16.39
N GLU A 93 -11.30 -7.66 16.97
CA GLU A 93 -10.01 -7.99 16.35
C GLU A 93 -10.24 -8.62 14.97
N ALA A 94 -9.38 -8.24 14.02
CA ALA A 94 -9.52 -8.75 12.65
C ALA A 94 -9.33 -10.27 12.61
N ILE A 95 -10.26 -10.97 11.94
CA ILE A 95 -10.19 -12.42 11.75
C ILE A 95 -8.98 -12.78 10.88
N GLN A 96 -8.73 -11.97 9.85
CA GLN A 96 -7.59 -12.09 8.94
C GLN A 96 -6.82 -10.76 8.91
N PRO A 97 -5.75 -10.63 9.73
CA PRO A 97 -5.07 -9.35 9.85
C PRO A 97 -4.08 -9.08 8.71
N HIS A 98 -3.51 -10.13 8.10
CA HIS A 98 -2.56 -10.00 7.01
C HIS A 98 -3.28 -9.98 5.67
N ASN A 99 -3.23 -8.84 4.97
CA ASN A 99 -3.97 -8.66 3.71
C ASN A 99 -3.07 -8.09 2.60
N PRO A 100 -3.23 -8.52 1.34
CA PRO A 100 -2.62 -7.81 0.21
C PRO A 100 -3.14 -6.37 0.18
N PHE A 101 -2.27 -5.41 -0.14
CA PHE A 101 -2.72 -4.04 -0.30
C PHE A 101 -3.40 -3.84 -1.67
N VAL A 102 -4.66 -4.25 -1.75
CA VAL A 102 -5.50 -4.00 -2.93
C VAL A 102 -6.18 -2.64 -2.73
N THR A 103 -5.66 -1.63 -3.41
CA THR A 103 -6.06 -0.24 -3.18
C THR A 103 -7.47 0.05 -3.70
N TRP A 104 -8.18 0.94 -3.04
CA TRP A 104 -9.43 1.50 -3.59
C TRP A 104 -9.14 2.59 -4.62
N VAL A 105 -10.16 2.95 -5.42
CA VAL A 105 -10.05 4.00 -6.45
C VAL A 105 -9.50 5.31 -5.87
N ILE A 106 -10.04 5.77 -4.74
CA ILE A 106 -9.57 7.00 -4.08
C ILE A 106 -8.12 6.90 -3.58
N GLN A 107 -7.65 5.69 -3.27
CA GLN A 107 -6.26 5.46 -2.88
C GLN A 107 -5.35 5.47 -4.10
N ASP A 108 -5.79 4.92 -5.24
CA ASP A 108 -5.09 5.02 -6.53
C ASP A 108 -4.93 6.49 -6.95
N GLU A 109 -5.98 7.29 -6.81
CA GLU A 109 -5.94 8.75 -7.04
C GLU A 109 -4.92 9.45 -6.14
N LEU A 110 -4.83 9.07 -4.86
CA LEU A 110 -3.86 9.62 -3.93
C LEU A 110 -2.41 9.23 -4.31
N LEU A 111 -2.19 7.99 -4.75
CA LEU A 111 -0.87 7.56 -5.23
C LEU A 111 -0.43 8.37 -6.46
N ASP A 112 -1.35 8.62 -7.40
CA ASP A 112 -1.09 9.48 -8.55
C ASP A 112 -0.84 10.94 -8.13
N LYS A 113 -1.59 11.43 -7.14
CA LYS A 113 -1.37 12.77 -6.55
C LYS A 113 0.01 12.89 -5.92
N PHE A 114 0.49 11.89 -5.19
CA PHE A 114 1.84 11.88 -4.62
C PHE A 114 2.90 11.98 -5.72
N ARG A 115 2.78 11.19 -6.79
CA ARG A 115 3.72 11.24 -7.93
C ARG A 115 3.70 12.61 -8.60
N TYR A 116 2.51 13.17 -8.82
CA TYR A 116 2.36 14.51 -9.38
C TYR A 116 3.03 15.56 -8.48
N CYS A 117 2.77 15.54 -7.19
CA CYS A 117 3.32 16.52 -6.26
C CYS A 117 4.84 16.40 -6.11
N LEU A 118 5.39 15.18 -6.04
CA LEU A 118 6.85 14.96 -6.05
C LEU A 118 7.50 15.54 -7.31
N LYS A 119 6.93 15.28 -8.49
CA LYS A 119 7.45 15.79 -9.76
C LYS A 119 7.45 17.32 -9.83
N ASN A 120 6.47 17.97 -9.19
CA ASN A 120 6.25 19.41 -9.27
C ASN A 120 6.68 20.17 -8.01
N GLY A 121 7.31 19.51 -7.03
CA GLY A 121 7.73 20.14 -5.77
C GLY A 121 6.57 20.74 -4.98
N LYS A 122 5.45 20.03 -4.86
CA LYS A 122 4.24 20.50 -4.16
C LYS A 122 3.96 19.69 -2.90
N ASP A 123 3.27 20.33 -1.95
CA ASP A 123 2.78 19.66 -0.75
C ASP A 123 1.46 18.93 -1.00
N VAL A 124 1.19 17.92 -0.16
CA VAL A 124 -0.09 17.19 -0.12
C VAL A 124 -0.62 17.22 1.30
N LEU A 125 -1.82 17.79 1.46
CA LEU A 125 -2.60 17.66 2.68
C LEU A 125 -3.70 16.62 2.43
N ILE A 126 -3.89 15.70 3.37
CA ILE A 126 -4.87 14.62 3.27
C ILE A 126 -5.89 14.81 4.39
N ASP A 127 -7.10 15.20 4.03
CA ASP A 127 -8.25 15.07 4.94
C ASP A 127 -8.77 13.63 4.86
N LYS A 128 -8.88 12.97 6.01
CA LYS A 128 -9.14 11.53 6.06
C LYS A 128 -9.99 11.13 7.25
N SER A 129 -11.00 10.30 6.97
CA SER A 129 -11.77 9.61 8.00
C SER A 129 -10.98 8.43 8.61
N ARG A 130 -11.53 7.75 9.62
CA ARG A 130 -10.85 6.61 10.24
C ARG A 130 -10.82 5.42 9.28
N ASP A 131 -9.83 4.55 9.47
CA ASP A 131 -9.72 3.25 8.81
C ASP A 131 -9.66 3.29 7.26
N MET A 132 -9.21 4.42 6.69
CA MET A 132 -9.02 4.58 5.24
C MET A 132 -7.63 4.19 4.72
N GLY A 133 -6.72 3.74 5.59
CA GLY A 133 -5.36 3.38 5.19
C GLY A 133 -4.44 4.55 4.82
N ALA A 134 -4.78 5.80 5.16
CA ALA A 134 -3.98 6.98 4.74
C ALA A 134 -2.50 6.91 5.17
N SER A 135 -2.23 6.51 6.42
CA SER A 135 -0.85 6.35 6.89
C SER A 135 -0.11 5.23 6.14
N TRP A 136 -0.80 4.15 5.75
CA TRP A 136 -0.21 3.13 4.89
C TRP A 136 0.18 3.74 3.54
N LEU A 137 -0.70 4.50 2.88
CA LEU A 137 -0.40 5.10 1.58
C LEU A 137 0.83 6.02 1.62
N CYS A 138 0.97 6.86 2.66
CA CYS A 138 2.17 7.68 2.83
C CYS A 138 3.44 6.83 2.95
N ILE A 139 3.40 5.80 3.81
CA ILE A 139 4.54 4.89 4.02
C ILE A 139 4.89 4.12 2.76
N VAL A 140 3.89 3.61 2.05
CA VAL A 140 4.09 2.80 0.85
C VAL A 140 4.71 3.66 -0.25
N PHE A 141 4.30 4.92 -0.38
CA PHE A 141 4.94 5.87 -1.29
C PHE A 141 6.40 6.17 -0.93
N LEU A 142 6.70 6.45 0.34
CA LEU A 142 8.07 6.68 0.79
C LEU A 142 8.94 5.43 0.64
N HIS A 143 8.39 4.26 0.94
CA HIS A 143 9.07 2.99 0.77
C HIS A 143 9.39 2.70 -0.70
N TRP A 144 8.44 3.00 -1.60
CA TRP A 144 8.65 2.87 -3.04
C TRP A 144 9.79 3.77 -3.54
N LEU A 145 9.85 5.02 -3.06
CA LEU A 145 10.98 5.92 -3.35
C LEU A 145 12.29 5.35 -2.81
N TRP A 146 12.30 4.91 -1.56
CA TRP A 146 13.47 4.28 -0.95
C TRP A 146 13.95 3.03 -1.72
N LEU A 147 13.02 2.22 -2.23
CA LEU A 147 13.31 0.96 -2.90
C LEU A 147 13.79 1.16 -4.35
N PHE A 148 13.19 2.10 -5.10
CA PHE A 148 13.42 2.21 -6.55
C PHE A 148 14.10 3.50 -7.01
N ARG A 149 14.27 4.50 -6.15
CA ARG A 149 14.99 5.74 -6.47
C ARG A 149 16.34 5.76 -5.74
N PRO A 150 17.47 5.63 -6.47
CA PRO A 150 18.80 5.67 -5.89
C PRO A 150 19.04 6.94 -5.06
N ASP A 151 19.81 6.80 -3.98
CA ASP A 151 20.25 7.89 -3.10
C ASP A 151 19.12 8.76 -2.52
N SER A 152 17.92 8.20 -2.37
CA SER A 152 16.78 8.90 -1.78
C SER A 152 17.03 9.22 -0.29
N GLN A 153 16.92 10.50 0.06
CA GLN A 153 16.89 10.97 1.44
C GLN A 153 15.46 11.35 1.80
N LEU A 154 14.86 10.58 2.70
CA LEU A 154 13.47 10.71 3.10
C LEU A 154 13.41 10.89 4.62
N LEU A 155 12.51 11.76 5.08
CA LEU A 155 12.31 12.02 6.50
C LEU A 155 10.85 11.80 6.85
N GLU A 156 10.64 11.10 7.96
CA GLU A 156 9.33 10.78 8.49
C GLU A 156 9.22 11.28 9.93
N MET A 157 8.06 11.85 10.25
CA MET A 157 7.83 12.46 11.55
C MET A 157 6.47 12.05 12.10
N SER A 158 6.42 11.89 13.42
CA SER A 158 5.20 11.64 14.17
C SER A 158 5.24 12.42 15.48
N ARG A 159 4.10 12.47 16.19
CA ARG A 159 3.96 13.22 17.44
C ARG A 159 4.87 12.71 18.57
N THR A 160 5.25 11.43 18.54
CA THR A 160 6.11 10.80 19.55
C THR A 160 7.11 9.87 18.87
N GLN A 161 8.26 9.65 19.51
CA GLN A 161 9.30 8.75 19.01
C GLN A 161 8.80 7.32 18.82
N ASP A 162 7.96 6.82 19.73
CA ASP A 162 7.38 5.47 19.64
C ASP A 162 6.47 5.30 18.43
N TYR A 163 5.79 6.37 18.00
CA TYR A 163 5.03 6.37 16.75
C TYR A 163 5.90 6.60 15.51
N VAL A 164 7.17 6.95 15.65
CA VAL A 164 8.13 6.92 14.54
C VAL A 164 8.64 5.48 14.39
N ASP A 165 9.29 4.93 15.41
CA ASP A 165 9.87 3.60 15.37
C ASP A 165 9.68 2.89 16.72
N GLN A 166 8.82 1.86 16.75
CA GLN A 166 8.67 0.94 17.87
C GLN A 166 8.30 -0.43 17.33
N THR A 167 9.17 -1.41 17.57
CA THR A 167 8.98 -2.79 17.14
C THR A 167 7.70 -3.38 17.74
N GLY A 168 6.93 -4.09 16.93
CA GLY A 168 5.63 -4.67 17.29
C GLY A 168 4.46 -3.69 17.27
N ASN A 169 4.71 -2.38 17.22
CA ASN A 169 3.66 -1.37 17.18
C ASN A 169 3.29 -1.00 15.74
N MET A 170 2.22 -1.57 15.17
CA MET A 170 1.79 -1.24 13.80
C MET A 170 1.35 0.23 13.60
N LYS A 171 1.19 1.00 14.68
CA LYS A 171 0.98 2.45 14.56
C LYS A 171 2.27 3.17 14.20
N ALA A 172 3.44 2.63 14.56
CA ALA A 172 4.73 3.20 14.21
C ALA A 172 4.95 3.21 12.69
N LEU A 173 5.67 4.21 12.20
CA LEU A 173 5.93 4.40 10.77
C LEU A 173 6.93 3.36 10.25
N PHE A 174 8.07 3.25 10.91
CA PHE A 174 9.12 2.28 10.55
C PHE A 174 8.67 0.83 10.67
N GLN A 175 7.77 0.52 11.60
CA GLN A 175 7.22 -0.83 11.73
C GLN A 175 6.38 -1.23 10.50
N LYS A 176 5.78 -0.28 9.78
CA LYS A 176 5.09 -0.55 8.51
C LYS A 176 6.10 -0.82 7.38
N HIS A 177 7.25 -0.14 7.37
CA HIS A 177 8.35 -0.49 6.46
C HIS A 177 8.90 -1.90 6.73
N ASP A 178 9.11 -2.25 8.00
CA ASP A 178 9.54 -3.59 8.39
C ASP A 178 8.53 -4.65 7.95
N TYR A 179 7.24 -4.33 8.06
CA TYR A 179 6.17 -5.20 7.59
C TYR A 179 6.22 -5.38 6.07
N ILE A 180 6.38 -4.30 5.29
CA ILE A 180 6.53 -4.39 3.83
C ILE A 180 7.74 -5.27 3.48
N ASN A 181 8.91 -4.99 4.05
CA ASN A 181 10.14 -5.75 3.82
C ASN A 181 9.98 -7.24 4.14
N GLY A 182 9.23 -7.59 5.19
CA GLY A 182 8.96 -8.98 5.56
C GLY A 182 8.11 -9.76 4.55
N TRP A 183 7.35 -9.06 3.70
CA TRP A 183 6.48 -9.68 2.68
C TRP A 183 7.04 -9.58 1.25
N LEU A 184 8.03 -8.73 1.00
CA LEU A 184 8.64 -8.63 -0.33
C LEU A 184 9.36 -9.95 -0.69
N PRO A 185 9.31 -10.36 -1.96
CA PRO A 185 10.09 -11.51 -2.40
C PRO A 185 11.59 -11.20 -2.28
N LYS A 186 12.40 -12.23 -1.96
CA LYS A 186 13.84 -12.06 -1.70
C LYS A 186 14.60 -11.38 -2.83
N TRP A 187 14.20 -11.60 -4.08
CA TRP A 187 14.82 -10.99 -5.26
C TRP A 187 14.49 -9.50 -5.44
N MET A 188 13.48 -8.98 -4.74
CA MET A 188 13.13 -7.55 -4.72
C MET A 188 13.68 -6.84 -3.48
N LEU A 189 13.96 -7.58 -2.41
CA LEU A 189 14.41 -7.05 -1.14
C LEU A 189 15.91 -6.69 -1.21
N PRO A 190 16.31 -5.45 -0.86
CA PRO A 190 17.73 -5.11 -0.72
C PRO A 190 18.41 -5.94 0.39
N PRO A 191 19.74 -6.12 0.36
CA PRO A 191 20.44 -6.90 1.37
C PRO A 191 20.38 -6.21 2.74
N ASP A 192 20.29 -7.00 3.82
CA ASP A 192 20.42 -6.55 5.22
C ASP A 192 19.46 -5.41 5.68
N VAL A 193 18.22 -5.38 5.19
CA VAL A 193 17.19 -4.34 5.50
C VAL A 193 16.06 -4.81 6.42
N LEU A 194 16.11 -6.01 6.98
CA LEU A 194 15.16 -6.46 8.00
C LEU A 194 15.54 -5.90 9.37
N PHE A 195 14.57 -5.79 10.28
CA PHE A 195 14.78 -5.23 11.61
C PHE A 195 15.98 -5.86 12.34
N GLY A 196 16.92 -5.02 12.78
CA GLY A 196 18.13 -5.43 13.50
C GLY A 196 19.31 -5.79 12.58
N GLN A 197 19.12 -5.77 11.26
CA GLN A 197 20.20 -5.94 10.29
C GLN A 197 20.95 -4.63 10.03
N LYS A 198 22.10 -4.75 9.34
CA LYS A 198 23.07 -3.67 9.15
C LYS A 198 22.46 -2.38 8.60
N TYR A 199 21.52 -2.48 7.66
CA TYR A 199 20.92 -1.33 6.98
C TYR A 199 19.51 -0.99 7.46
N ARG A 200 19.02 -1.64 8.52
CA ARG A 200 17.79 -1.26 9.22
C ARG A 200 18.03 -1.24 10.73
N THR A 201 18.38 -0.06 11.23
CA THR A 201 18.65 0.24 12.64
C THR A 201 17.62 1.23 13.19
N LYS A 202 17.65 1.55 14.49
CA LYS A 202 16.64 2.40 15.13
C LYS A 202 16.50 3.75 14.40
N MET A 203 15.27 4.06 13.96
CA MET A 203 14.89 5.26 13.21
C MET A 203 15.67 5.48 11.90
N HIS A 204 16.27 4.42 11.35
CA HIS A 204 17.09 4.53 10.15
C HIS A 204 16.96 3.30 9.24
N MET A 205 16.82 3.54 7.94
CA MET A 205 16.80 2.51 6.91
C MET A 205 17.62 2.96 5.70
N LYS A 206 18.44 2.07 5.14
CA LYS A 206 19.29 2.34 3.98
C LYS A 206 19.12 1.28 2.92
N ASN A 207 18.93 1.70 1.68
CA ASN A 207 19.04 0.85 0.50
C ASN A 207 20.45 1.02 -0.07
N VAL A 208 21.16 -0.08 -0.36
CA VAL A 208 22.56 -0.08 -0.81
C VAL A 208 22.74 -0.75 -2.16
#